data_AF-A0A392Q3W4-F1
#
_entry.id   AF-A0A392Q3W4-F1
#
_cell.length_a   1.000
_cell.length_b   1.000
_cell.length_c   1.000
_cell.angle_alpha   90.00
_cell.angle_beta   90.00
_cell.angle_gamma   90.00
#
_symmetry.space_group_name_H-M   'P 1'
#
loop_
_entity.id
_entity.type
_entity.pdbx_description
1 polymer ?
#
loop_
_entity_poly.entity_id
_entity_poly.type
_entity_poly.pdbx_seq_one_letter_code
_entity_poly.pdbx_strand_id
1 'polypeptide(L)'
;MSSKEVRKSLSVHAEVFAMFASLKLEGRVKMEELPVVCEFPDVFPGDVSDLPPEREVEFAIDLIPGTSPTSMAPYRMSALELKELKKQLEELLEKKFTRPSVSPWGASVLLVKKKDRSMRLCVDYRQLNKVTITNKYPLPRIDDLMDQLVGARVF
;
A
#
# COMPACT_ATOMS: atom_id res chain seq x y z
N MET A 1 -10.63 19.54 -33.30
CA MET A 1 -11.44 18.43 -33.86
C MET A 1 -12.85 18.55 -33.30
N SER A 2 -13.86 18.48 -34.15
CA SER A 2 -15.24 18.86 -33.81
C SER A 2 -15.94 17.77 -33.01
N SER A 3 -16.74 18.13 -32.01
CA SER A 3 -17.55 17.22 -31.18
C SER A 3 -18.48 16.30 -31.99
N LYS A 4 -18.71 16.62 -33.28
CA LYS A 4 -19.49 15.80 -34.20
C LYS A 4 -18.72 14.57 -34.73
N GLU A 5 -17.39 14.60 -34.77
CA GLU A 5 -16.56 13.50 -35.28
C GLU A 5 -16.35 12.40 -34.23
N VAL A 6 -16.34 12.76 -32.94
CA VAL A 6 -16.16 11.83 -31.81
C VAL A 6 -17.37 10.91 -31.64
N ARG A 7 -18.57 11.37 -32.03
CA ARG A 7 -19.83 10.64 -31.86
C ARG A 7 -19.99 9.47 -32.84
N LYS A 8 -19.23 9.44 -33.94
CA LYS A 8 -19.41 8.45 -35.03
C LYS A 8 -18.59 7.16 -34.83
N SER A 9 -17.74 7.09 -33.81
CA SER A 9 -16.81 5.96 -33.59
C SER A 9 -17.07 5.16 -32.30
N LEU A 10 -18.26 5.30 -31.70
CA LEU A 10 -18.65 4.57 -30.48
C LEU A 10 -19.26 3.21 -30.83
N SER A 11 -18.42 2.23 -31.18
CA SER A 11 -18.83 0.82 -31.18
C SER A 11 -18.74 0.28 -29.74
N VAL A 12 -19.88 0.24 -29.05
CA VAL A 12 -20.34 -0.61 -27.91
C VAL A 12 -19.41 -0.84 -26.69
N HIS A 13 -18.08 -0.82 -26.81
CA HIS A 13 -17.12 -0.98 -25.71
C HIS A 13 -16.46 0.33 -25.25
N ALA A 14 -16.71 1.44 -25.95
CA ALA A 14 -16.17 2.76 -25.62
C ALA A 14 -17.04 3.57 -24.62
N GLU A 15 -18.25 3.09 -24.29
CA GLU A 15 -19.18 3.79 -23.40
C GLU A 15 -18.75 3.73 -21.92
N VAL A 16 -18.10 2.64 -21.52
CA VAL A 16 -17.71 2.40 -20.12
C VAL A 16 -16.66 3.41 -19.64
N PHE A 17 -15.75 3.83 -20.52
CA PHE A 17 -14.62 4.67 -20.15
C PHE A 17 -14.91 6.18 -20.21
N ALA A 18 -15.78 6.60 -21.13
CA ALA A 18 -16.29 7.96 -21.12
C ALA A 18 -17.05 8.28 -19.82
N MET A 19 -17.72 7.28 -19.21
CA MET A 19 -18.32 7.43 -17.89
C MET A 19 -17.27 7.67 -16.79
N PHE A 20 -16.18 6.91 -16.73
CA PHE A 20 -15.19 7.03 -15.64
C PHE A 20 -14.53 8.42 -15.56
N ALA A 21 -14.22 9.02 -16.71
CA ALA A 21 -13.67 10.38 -16.77
C ALA A 21 -14.73 11.45 -16.44
N SER A 22 -15.98 11.27 -16.91
CA SER A 22 -17.08 12.20 -16.62
C SER A 22 -17.50 12.16 -15.14
N LEU A 23 -17.47 10.98 -14.50
CA LEU A 23 -17.84 10.81 -13.08
C LEU A 23 -16.85 11.47 -12.12
N LYS A 24 -15.55 11.43 -12.44
CA LYS A 24 -14.51 12.15 -11.69
C LYS A 24 -14.57 13.66 -11.87
N LEU A 25 -14.95 14.14 -13.07
CA LEU A 25 -15.08 15.58 -13.36
C LEU A 25 -16.38 16.19 -12.83
N GLU A 26 -17.46 15.44 -12.72
CA GLU A 26 -18.76 15.95 -12.26
C GLU A 26 -19.07 15.65 -10.78
N GLY A 27 -18.23 14.87 -10.08
CA GLY A 27 -18.39 14.58 -8.65
C GLY A 27 -19.66 13.79 -8.30
N ARG A 28 -20.20 13.02 -9.24
CA ARG A 28 -21.58 12.48 -9.18
C ARG A 28 -21.72 11.00 -8.87
N VAL A 29 -20.67 10.19 -8.82
CA VAL A 29 -20.78 8.75 -8.50
C VAL A 29 -19.72 8.35 -7.49
N LYS A 30 -20.18 7.71 -6.41
CA LYS A 30 -19.33 7.08 -5.40
C LYS A 30 -18.66 5.85 -6.04
N MET A 31 -17.37 5.60 -5.76
CA MET A 31 -16.63 4.51 -6.41
C MET A 31 -17.29 3.14 -6.16
N GLU A 32 -17.96 3.01 -5.03
CA GLU A 32 -18.68 1.82 -4.58
C GLU A 32 -19.93 1.50 -5.43
N GLU A 33 -20.38 2.42 -6.29
CA GLU A 33 -21.55 2.25 -7.16
C GLU A 33 -21.16 1.84 -8.59
N LEU A 34 -19.85 1.74 -8.88
CA LEU A 34 -19.36 1.34 -10.19
C LEU A 34 -19.60 -0.16 -10.41
N PRO A 35 -20.21 -0.57 -11.55
CA PRO A 35 -20.52 -1.97 -11.80
C PRO A 35 -19.31 -2.92 -11.65
N VAL A 36 -18.13 -2.48 -12.10
CA VAL A 36 -16.87 -3.26 -11.99
C VAL A 36 -16.44 -3.43 -10.53
N VAL A 37 -16.62 -2.41 -9.69
CA VAL A 37 -16.28 -2.50 -8.26
C VAL A 37 -17.24 -3.45 -7.55
N CYS A 38 -18.52 -3.41 -7.90
CA CYS A 38 -19.52 -4.35 -7.40
C CYS A 38 -19.30 -5.79 -7.90
N GLU A 39 -18.70 -5.97 -9.08
CA GLU A 39 -18.40 -7.27 -9.67
C GLU A 39 -17.20 -7.96 -9.00
N PHE A 40 -16.23 -7.18 -8.50
CA PHE A 40 -15.00 -7.68 -7.85
C PHE A 40 -14.88 -7.19 -6.39
N PRO A 41 -15.83 -7.54 -5.50
CA PRO A 41 -15.85 -7.05 -4.13
C PRO A 41 -14.66 -7.56 -3.28
N ASP A 42 -14.09 -8.70 -3.67
CA ASP A 42 -12.90 -9.31 -3.08
C ASP A 42 -11.60 -8.55 -3.40
N VAL A 43 -11.54 -7.89 -4.56
CA VAL A 43 -10.40 -7.09 -5.01
C VAL A 43 -10.44 -5.68 -4.44
N PHE A 44 -11.63 -5.13 -4.18
CA PHE A 44 -11.84 -3.78 -3.67
C PHE A 44 -12.46 -3.74 -2.26
N PRO A 45 -11.86 -4.39 -1.24
CA PRO A 45 -12.38 -4.30 0.12
C PRO A 45 -12.10 -2.91 0.71
N GLY A 46 -13.01 -2.43 1.57
CA GLY A 46 -12.85 -1.13 2.25
C GLY A 46 -11.69 -1.09 3.25
N ASP A 47 -11.29 -2.24 3.79
CA ASP A 47 -10.12 -2.41 4.64
C ASP A 47 -9.54 -3.82 4.46
N VAL A 48 -8.22 -3.96 4.66
CA VAL A 48 -7.54 -5.26 4.63
C VAL A 48 -7.62 -5.85 6.04
N SER A 49 -8.46 -6.87 6.21
CA SER A 49 -8.70 -7.50 7.51
C SER A 49 -7.78 -8.68 7.80
N ASP A 50 -7.28 -9.37 6.76
CA ASP A 50 -6.52 -10.61 6.89
C ASP A 50 -5.25 -10.62 6.04
N LEU A 51 -4.38 -11.60 6.34
CA LEU A 51 -3.19 -11.87 5.55
C LEU A 51 -3.58 -12.31 4.12
N PRO A 52 -2.77 -11.94 3.10
CA PRO A 52 -2.99 -12.43 1.75
C PRO A 52 -2.90 -13.97 1.69
N PRO A 53 -3.54 -14.60 0.69
CA PRO A 53 -3.36 -16.03 0.46
C PRO A 53 -1.89 -16.38 0.26
N GLU A 54 -1.51 -17.61 0.63
CA GLU A 54 -0.16 -18.12 0.39
C GLU A 54 0.18 -18.06 -1.10
N ARG A 55 1.42 -17.65 -1.41
CA ARG A 55 1.94 -17.50 -2.77
C ARG A 55 3.22 -18.31 -2.90
N GLU A 56 3.59 -18.64 -4.14
CA GLU A 56 4.82 -19.39 -4.45
C GLU A 56 6.10 -18.66 -4.04
N VAL A 57 6.06 -17.32 -3.94
CA VAL A 57 7.21 -16.49 -3.61
C VAL A 57 7.02 -15.91 -2.20
N GLU A 58 7.90 -16.29 -1.29
CA GLU A 58 7.99 -15.70 0.04
C GLU A 58 8.93 -14.50 0.06
N PHE A 59 8.62 -13.51 0.91
CA PHE A 59 9.50 -12.36 1.12
C PHE A 59 10.56 -12.69 2.18
N ALA A 60 11.77 -13.00 1.73
CA ALA A 60 12.92 -13.20 2.60
C ALA A 60 13.70 -11.90 2.83
N ILE A 61 14.24 -11.73 4.04
CA ILE A 61 15.17 -10.64 4.39
C ILE A 61 16.55 -11.26 4.59
N ASP A 62 17.37 -11.20 3.55
CA ASP A 62 18.73 -11.72 3.60
C ASP A 62 19.64 -10.77 4.37
N LEU A 63 20.40 -11.31 5.33
CA LEU A 63 21.35 -10.57 6.14
C LEU A 63 22.79 -10.86 5.70
N ILE A 64 23.69 -9.91 5.90
CA ILE A 64 25.11 -10.11 5.67
C ILE A 64 25.60 -11.28 6.55
N PRO A 65 26.28 -12.30 5.99
CA PRO A 65 26.75 -13.44 6.75
C PRO A 65 27.64 -13.04 7.93
N GLY A 66 27.44 -13.66 9.09
CA GLY A 66 28.20 -13.35 10.32
C GLY A 66 27.69 -12.15 11.11
N THR A 67 26.54 -11.56 10.73
CA THR A 67 25.93 -10.48 11.51
C THR A 67 25.31 -11.00 12.81
N SER A 68 25.70 -10.39 13.93
CA SER A 68 25.09 -10.64 15.24
C SER A 68 23.74 -9.90 15.37
N PRO A 69 22.75 -10.49 16.06
CA PRO A 69 21.48 -9.81 16.32
C PRO A 69 21.64 -8.47 17.04
N THR A 70 20.92 -7.46 16.56
CA THR A 70 20.84 -6.15 17.23
C THR A 70 19.48 -6.00 17.91
N SER A 71 19.49 -5.64 19.19
CA SER A 71 18.29 -5.32 19.96
C SER A 71 18.36 -3.90 20.50
N MET A 72 17.48 -3.04 20.00
CA MET A 72 17.34 -1.65 20.43
C MET A 72 16.29 -1.52 21.52
N ALA A 73 16.61 -0.76 22.57
CA ALA A 73 15.65 -0.39 23.58
C ALA A 73 14.54 0.52 22.98
N PRO A 74 13.29 0.40 23.44
CA PRO A 74 12.22 1.32 23.05
C PRO A 74 12.56 2.77 23.42
N TYR A 75 12.14 3.72 22.58
CA TYR A 75 12.24 5.14 22.93
C TYR A 75 11.33 5.48 24.11
N ARG A 76 11.70 6.52 24.87
CA ARG A 76 10.83 7.06 25.93
C ARG A 76 9.59 7.68 25.29
N MET A 77 8.43 7.34 25.83
CA MET A 77 7.13 7.82 25.37
C MET A 77 6.36 8.45 26.53
N SER A 78 5.55 9.45 26.20
CA SER A 78 4.54 10.00 27.10
C SER A 78 3.38 9.01 27.32
N ALA A 79 2.56 9.24 28.36
CA ALA A 79 1.40 8.38 28.63
C ALA A 79 0.39 8.34 27.47
N LEU A 80 0.23 9.44 26.74
CA LEU A 80 -0.65 9.52 25.57
C LEU A 80 -0.11 8.68 24.40
N GLU A 81 1.18 8.79 24.11
CA GLU A 81 1.84 7.99 23.09
C GLU A 81 1.79 6.50 23.43
N LEU A 82 2.00 6.13 24.69
CA LEU A 82 1.93 4.74 25.11
C LEU A 82 0.52 4.16 24.97
N LYS A 83 -0.52 4.95 25.24
CA LYS A 83 -1.92 4.54 25.04
C LYS A 83 -2.21 4.30 23.56
N GLU A 84 -1.77 5.21 22.70
CA GLU A 84 -1.96 5.09 21.25
C GLU A 84 -1.16 3.92 20.66
N LEU A 85 0.07 3.70 21.14
CA LEU A 85 0.89 2.55 20.76
C LEU A 85 0.18 1.23 21.06
N LYS A 86 -0.37 1.08 22.28
CA LYS A 86 -1.10 -0.14 22.66
C LYS A 86 -2.31 -0.39 21.77
N LYS A 87 -3.10 0.66 21.50
CA LYS A 87 -4.25 0.58 20.61
C LYS A 87 -3.85 0.08 19.21
N GLN A 88 -2.84 0.68 18.59
CA GLN A 88 -2.40 0.26 17.25
C GLN A 88 -1.77 -1.13 17.24
N LEU A 89 -1.08 -1.53 18.31
CA LEU A 89 -0.56 -2.90 18.43
C LEU A 89 -1.68 -3.94 18.54
N GLU A 90 -2.73 -3.67 19.32
CA GLU A 90 -3.90 -4.53 19.42
C GLU A 90 -4.59 -4.69 18.06
N GLU A 91 -4.79 -3.60 17.31
CA GLU A 91 -5.33 -3.65 15.94
C GLU A 91 -4.46 -4.50 15.00
N LEU A 92 -3.12 -4.39 15.08
CA LEU A 92 -2.20 -5.18 14.26
C LEU A 92 -2.18 -6.67 14.64
N LEU A 93 -2.42 -7.00 15.92
CA LEU A 93 -2.54 -8.37 16.39
C LEU A 93 -3.87 -8.99 15.96
N GLU A 94 -4.97 -8.23 16.04
CA GLU A 94 -6.30 -8.66 15.62
C GLU A 94 -6.34 -8.97 14.11
N LYS A 95 -5.70 -8.11 13.30
CA LYS A 95 -5.53 -8.33 11.84
C LYS A 95 -4.53 -9.42 11.47
N LYS A 96 -3.88 -10.06 12.46
CA LYS A 96 -2.82 -11.07 12.28
C LYS A 96 -1.61 -10.58 11.47
N PHE A 97 -1.43 -9.26 11.34
CA PHE A 97 -0.27 -8.68 10.68
C PHE A 97 1.01 -8.84 11.53
N THR A 98 0.84 -8.97 12.85
CA THR A 98 1.92 -9.22 13.78
C THR A 98 1.56 -10.36 14.73
N ARG A 99 2.58 -10.95 15.36
CA ARG A 99 2.42 -11.94 16.43
C ARG A 99 3.47 -11.71 17.52
N PRO A 100 3.20 -12.10 18.77
CA PRO A 100 4.24 -12.14 19.80
C PRO A 100 5.40 -13.00 19.34
N SER A 101 6.63 -12.54 19.60
CA SER A 101 7.85 -13.27 19.24
C SER A 101 8.91 -13.14 20.34
N VAL A 102 9.79 -14.13 20.41
CA VAL A 102 10.97 -14.17 21.29
C VAL A 102 12.25 -14.00 20.47
N SER A 103 12.25 -13.00 19.58
CA SER A 103 13.36 -12.75 18.67
C SER A 103 14.57 -12.17 19.41
N PRO A 104 15.81 -12.59 19.09
CA PRO A 104 17.01 -11.90 19.56
C PRO A 104 17.19 -10.52 18.89
N TRP A 105 16.45 -10.27 17.81
CA TRP A 105 16.40 -8.97 17.12
C TRP A 105 15.30 -8.10 17.72
N GLY A 106 15.63 -6.83 17.99
CA GLY A 106 14.70 -5.85 18.52
C GLY A 106 14.87 -4.51 17.80
N ALA A 107 13.76 -3.98 17.27
CA ALA A 107 13.71 -2.64 16.69
C ALA A 107 12.84 -1.74 17.57
N SER A 108 13.28 -0.49 17.76
CA SER A 108 12.53 0.51 18.49
C SER A 108 11.35 1.02 17.64
N VAL A 109 10.24 1.35 18.30
CA VAL A 109 9.04 1.92 17.67
C VAL A 109 8.95 3.41 18.00
N LEU A 110 8.45 4.20 17.04
CA LEU A 110 8.18 5.63 17.19
C LEU A 110 6.81 5.99 16.60
N LEU A 111 6.20 7.04 17.13
CA LEU A 111 4.91 7.56 16.66
C LEU A 111 5.14 8.86 15.88
N VAL A 112 4.66 8.91 14.64
CA VAL A 112 4.77 10.09 13.78
C VAL A 112 3.40 10.75 13.64
N LYS A 113 3.31 12.07 13.87
CA LYS A 113 2.06 12.81 13.66
C LYS A 113 1.79 13.02 12.17
N LYS A 114 0.62 12.61 11.72
CA LYS A 114 0.09 12.90 10.38
C LYS A 114 -0.50 14.31 10.33
N LYS A 115 -0.82 14.78 9.11
CA LYS A 115 -1.45 16.09 8.87
C LYS A 115 -2.84 16.21 9.54
N ASP A 116 -3.56 15.11 9.65
CA ASP A 116 -4.86 14.99 10.31
C ASP A 116 -4.77 14.95 11.85
N ARG A 117 -3.57 15.16 12.42
CA ARG A 117 -3.23 15.07 13.86
C ARG A 117 -3.29 13.65 14.46
N SER A 118 -3.60 12.61 13.67
CA SER A 118 -3.45 11.23 14.12
C SER A 118 -1.97 10.85 14.23
N MET A 119 -1.66 9.80 15.00
CA MET A 119 -0.31 9.25 15.10
C MET A 119 -0.20 7.97 14.25
N ARG A 120 0.95 7.76 13.63
CA ARG A 120 1.28 6.53 12.89
C ARG A 120 2.40 5.80 13.60
N LEU A 121 2.18 4.53 13.93
CA LEU A 121 3.23 3.62 14.37
C LEU A 121 4.24 3.39 13.25
N CYS A 122 5.50 3.68 13.53
CA CYS A 122 6.63 3.45 12.65
C CYS A 122 7.70 2.64 13.39
N VAL A 123 8.18 1.57 12.76
CA VAL A 123 9.28 0.77 13.31
C VAL A 123 10.61 1.30 12.74
N ASP A 124 11.57 1.54 13.61
CA ASP A 124 12.90 2.03 13.23
C ASP A 124 13.79 0.87 12.79
N TYR A 125 13.68 0.49 11.51
CA TYR A 125 14.53 -0.54 10.92
C TYR A 125 15.91 -0.04 10.48
N ARG A 126 16.36 1.15 10.87
CA ARG A 126 17.65 1.70 10.38
C ARG A 126 18.85 0.80 10.70
N GLN A 127 18.88 0.15 11.86
CA GLN A 127 19.97 -0.78 12.20
C GLN A 127 19.86 -2.09 11.39
N LEU A 128 18.66 -2.63 11.25
CA LEU A 128 18.41 -3.83 10.45
C LEU A 128 18.77 -3.59 8.97
N ASN A 129 18.30 -2.49 8.39
CA ASN A 129 18.53 -2.15 6.98
C ASN A 129 20.02 -1.98 6.63
N LYS A 130 20.89 -1.65 7.59
CA LYS A 130 22.35 -1.57 7.36
C LYS A 130 22.99 -2.92 7.17
N VAL A 131 22.41 -3.97 7.77
CA VAL A 131 22.92 -5.33 7.73
C VAL A 131 22.12 -6.24 6.80
N THR A 132 21.06 -5.72 6.18
CA THR A 132 20.28 -6.39 5.15
C THR A 132 20.97 -6.25 3.78
N ILE A 133 21.04 -7.36 3.04
CA ILE A 133 21.53 -7.36 1.66
C ILE A 133 20.49 -6.67 0.79
N THR A 134 20.92 -5.64 0.06
CA THR A 134 20.00 -4.85 -0.78
C THR A 134 19.54 -5.66 -2.00
N ASN A 135 18.25 -5.98 -2.07
CA ASN A 135 17.65 -6.55 -3.27
C ASN A 135 17.41 -5.45 -4.32
N LYS A 136 18.29 -5.38 -5.33
CA LYS A 136 18.18 -4.41 -6.42
C LYS A 136 17.34 -5.00 -7.55
N TYR A 137 16.04 -4.77 -7.49
CA TYR A 137 15.15 -5.09 -8.60
C TYR A 137 15.24 -4.03 -9.70
N PRO A 138 15.44 -4.39 -10.97
CA PRO A 138 15.51 -3.43 -12.07
C PRO A 138 14.11 -2.88 -12.37
N LEU A 139 13.79 -1.72 -11.81
CA LEU A 139 12.57 -0.99 -12.15
C LEU A 139 12.80 -0.18 -13.45
N PRO A 140 11.90 -0.27 -14.43
CA PRO A 140 11.99 0.53 -15.65
C PRO A 140 11.83 2.03 -15.34
N ARG A 141 12.30 2.90 -16.23
CA ARG A 141 12.07 4.35 -16.07
C ARG A 141 10.60 4.67 -16.32
N ILE A 142 10.14 5.73 -15.68
CA ILE A 142 8.75 6.19 -15.85
C ILE A 142 8.49 6.55 -17.32
N ASP A 143 9.44 7.22 -17.98
CA ASP A 143 9.29 7.58 -19.41
C ASP A 143 9.13 6.33 -20.30
N ASP A 144 9.93 5.28 -20.06
CA ASP A 144 9.83 4.01 -20.78
C ASP A 144 8.45 3.36 -20.60
N LEU A 145 7.88 3.44 -19.39
CA LEU A 145 6.52 2.93 -19.11
C LEU A 145 5.44 3.77 -19.80
N MET A 146 5.63 5.09 -19.92
CA MET A 146 4.66 5.98 -20.55
C MET A 146 4.68 5.86 -22.07
N ASP A 147 5.85 5.63 -22.68
CA ASP A 147 5.99 5.38 -24.11
C ASP A 147 5.24 4.10 -24.55
N GLN A 148 5.10 3.11 -23.67
CA GLN A 148 4.29 1.91 -23.93
C GLN A 148 2.79 2.21 -24.07
N LEU A 149 2.32 3.34 -23.54
CA LEU A 149 0.92 3.74 -23.60
C LEU A 149 0.58 4.53 -24.89
N VAL A 150 1.55 4.73 -25.79
CA VAL A 150 1.30 5.46 -27.04
C VAL A 150 0.24 4.75 -27.89
N GLY A 151 -0.83 5.48 -28.21
CA GLY A 151 -1.96 4.95 -28.98
C GLY A 151 -3.05 4.26 -28.14
N ALA A 152 -2.80 4.05 -26.83
CA ALA A 152 -3.85 3.65 -25.91
C ALA A 152 -4.87 4.78 -25.75
N ARG A 153 -6.16 4.44 -25.79
CA ARG A 153 -7.26 5.40 -25.60
C ARG A 153 -7.90 5.29 -24.22
N VAL A 154 -7.60 4.22 -23.50
CA VAL A 154 -8.19 3.78 -22.24
C VAL A 154 -7.07 3.14 -21.43
N PHE A 155 -6.87 3.56 -20.17
CA PHE A 155 -5.81 3.09 -19.26
C PHE A 155 -6.27 3.14 -17.80
#